data_AF-A0A4Y2LU79-F1
#
_entry.id   AF-A0A4Y2LU79-F1
#
_cell.length_a   1.000
_cell.length_b   1.000
_cell.length_c   1.000
_cell.angle_alpha   90.00
_cell.angle_beta   90.00
_cell.angle_gamma   90.00
#
_symmetry.space_group_name_H-M   'P 1'
#
loop_
_entity.id
_entity.type
_entity.pdbx_description
1 polymer ?
#
loop_
_entity_poly.entity_id
_entity_poly.type
_entity_poly.pdbx_seq_one_letter_code
_entity_poly.pdbx_strand_id
1 'polypeptide(L)'
;MSHNSSRASTSACGGSKHDDDFSCFDETSSPHKITSVELNDLVRDLDLSKSKEEILASRFQQWNVLEENVRVTSFRTHHLLFESFF
;
A
#
# COMPACT_ATOMS: atom_id res chain seq x y z
N MET A 1 15.01 6.95 50.53
CA MET A 1 15.21 7.17 49.09
C MET A 1 14.42 6.13 48.33
N SER A 2 13.36 6.52 47.64
CA SER A 2 12.67 5.69 46.64
C SER A 2 12.14 6.64 45.58
N HIS A 3 12.70 6.53 44.38
CA HIS A 3 12.37 7.38 43.25
C HIS A 3 11.09 6.84 42.60
N ASN A 4 9.98 7.54 42.80
CA ASN A 4 8.78 7.36 41.99
C ASN A 4 9.06 7.97 40.61
N SER A 5 9.43 7.14 39.63
CA SER A 5 9.65 7.58 38.26
C SER A 5 8.30 7.57 37.53
N SER A 6 7.56 8.66 37.64
CA SER A 6 6.37 8.91 36.82
C SER A 6 6.81 9.02 35.36
N ARG A 7 6.61 7.94 34.58
CA ARG A 7 6.80 7.96 33.14
C ARG A 7 5.70 8.83 32.54
N ALA A 8 5.98 10.13 32.40
CA ALA A 8 5.19 10.99 31.54
C ALA A 8 5.24 10.40 30.13
N SER A 9 4.08 9.97 29.63
CA SER A 9 3.89 9.71 28.21
C SER A 9 4.05 11.02 27.48
N THR A 10 5.28 11.35 27.08
CA THR A 10 5.55 12.45 26.17
C THR A 10 5.11 11.99 24.78
N SER A 11 3.87 12.29 24.39
CA SER A 11 3.49 12.32 22.98
C SER A 11 4.22 13.49 22.34
N ALA A 12 5.43 13.24 21.87
CA ALA A 12 6.21 14.24 21.14
C ALA A 12 5.71 14.32 19.70
N CYS A 13 4.52 14.88 19.50
CA CYS A 13 4.19 15.50 18.21
C CYS A 13 4.88 16.85 18.21
N GLY A 14 6.20 16.84 18.01
CA GLY A 14 7.00 18.04 17.82
C GLY A 14 6.43 18.80 16.63
N GLY A 15 6.01 20.05 16.87
CA GLY A 15 5.31 20.87 15.90
C GLY A 15 6.04 20.93 14.57
N SER A 16 5.48 20.28 13.56
CA SER A 16 5.86 20.52 12.18
C SER A 16 4.99 21.65 11.64
N LYS A 17 5.66 22.61 11.01
CA LYS A 17 5.05 23.70 10.25
C LYS A 17 4.04 23.05 9.29
N HIS A 18 2.78 23.45 9.37
CA HIS A 18 1.71 22.92 8.55
C HIS A 18 2.04 23.24 7.09
N ASP A 19 2.51 22.25 6.33
CA ASP A 19 2.27 22.22 4.90
C ASP A 19 0.82 21.76 4.76
N ASP A 20 -0.07 22.65 4.33
CA ASP A 20 -1.52 22.39 4.20
C ASP A 20 -1.86 21.22 3.24
N ASP A 21 -0.87 20.66 2.55
CA ASP A 21 -1.01 19.57 1.59
C ASP A 21 -0.85 18.16 2.22
N PHE A 22 -0.29 18.05 3.42
CA PHE A 22 -0.11 16.74 4.06
C PHE A 22 -1.26 16.45 5.04
N SER A 23 -2.36 15.89 4.53
CA SER A 23 -3.38 15.31 5.38
C SER A 23 -2.80 14.06 6.04
N CYS A 24 -2.56 14.10 7.36
CA CYS A 24 -2.34 12.88 8.13
C CYS A 24 -3.53 11.96 7.87
N PHE A 25 -3.29 10.84 7.18
CA PHE A 25 -4.26 9.76 7.11
C PHE A 25 -4.69 9.44 8.54
N ASP A 26 -6.00 9.44 8.76
CA ASP A 26 -6.59 9.17 10.06
C ASP A 26 -6.06 7.82 10.57
N GLU A 27 -5.23 7.86 11.62
CA GLU A 27 -4.60 6.70 12.27
C GLU A 27 -5.64 5.74 12.88
N THR A 28 -6.93 6.07 12.82
CA THR A 28 -8.03 5.20 13.24
C THR A 28 -8.59 4.30 12.13
N SER A 29 -8.19 4.51 10.87
CA SER A 29 -8.62 3.67 9.75
C SER A 29 -7.82 2.37 9.68
N SER A 30 -8.49 1.26 9.38
CA SER A 30 -7.82 -0.03 9.18
C SER A 30 -6.74 0.06 8.10
N PRO A 31 -5.65 -0.73 8.17
CA PRO A 31 -4.60 -0.69 7.17
C PRO A 31 -5.18 -0.84 5.76
N HIS A 32 -4.79 0.05 4.83
CA HIS A 32 -5.23 -0.02 3.44
C HIS A 32 -4.89 -1.39 2.85
N LYS A 33 -5.90 -2.05 2.28
CA LYS A 33 -5.71 -3.30 1.55
C LYS A 33 -5.68 -3.01 0.07
N ILE A 34 -4.58 -3.41 -0.57
CA ILE A 34 -4.34 -3.32 -2.00
C ILE A 34 -5.33 -4.25 -2.71
N THR A 35 -6.10 -3.66 -3.61
CA THR A 35 -7.06 -4.35 -4.47
C THR A 35 -6.38 -4.94 -5.71
N SER A 36 -7.10 -5.80 -6.44
CA SER A 36 -6.58 -6.36 -7.70
C SER A 36 -6.33 -5.30 -8.78
N VAL A 37 -7.12 -4.22 -8.76
CA VAL A 37 -7.00 -3.10 -9.71
C VAL A 37 -5.71 -2.33 -9.43
N GLU A 38 -5.48 -1.94 -8.17
CA GLU A 38 -4.26 -1.24 -7.77
C GLU A 38 -3.00 -2.09 -8.01
N LEU A 39 -3.06 -3.39 -7.75
CA LEU A 39 -1.95 -4.30 -8.05
C LEU A 39 -1.64 -4.32 -9.56
N ASN A 40 -2.65 -4.36 -10.42
CA ASN A 40 -2.48 -4.33 -11.87
C ASN A 40 -1.94 -2.97 -12.36
N ASP A 41 -2.47 -1.88 -11.81
CA ASP A 41 -1.96 -0.53 -12.09
C ASP A 41 -0.50 -0.40 -11.68
N LEU A 42 -0.10 -0.90 -10.51
CA LEU A 42 1.30 -0.95 -10.06
C LEU A 42 2.19 -1.76 -11.01
N VAL A 43 1.71 -2.92 -11.50
CA VAL A 43 2.44 -3.75 -12.47
C VAL A 43 2.65 -3.01 -13.79
N ARG A 44 1.65 -2.25 -14.24
CA ARG A 44 1.71 -1.45 -15.47
C ARG A 44 2.61 -0.22 -15.32
N ASP A 45 2.41 0.55 -14.27
CA ASP A 45 3.11 1.82 -14.04
C ASP A 45 4.61 1.61 -13.81
N LEU A 46 4.98 0.45 -13.26
CA LEU A 46 6.37 0.03 -13.03
C LEU A 46 6.93 -0.87 -14.15
N ASP A 47 6.14 -1.16 -15.20
CA ASP A 47 6.49 -2.07 -16.31
C ASP A 47 7.15 -3.39 -15.84
N LEU A 48 6.47 -4.09 -14.92
CA LEU A 48 7.03 -5.29 -14.32
C LEU A 48 6.93 -6.50 -15.26
N SER A 49 8.04 -7.23 -15.35
CA SER A 49 8.04 -8.58 -15.92
C SER A 49 7.22 -9.53 -15.03
N LYS A 50 6.64 -10.58 -15.61
CA LYS A 50 5.79 -11.55 -14.91
C LYS A 50 6.41 -12.08 -13.60
N SER A 51 7.70 -12.42 -13.62
CA SER A 51 8.41 -12.89 -12.43
C SER A 51 8.51 -11.85 -11.31
N LYS A 52 8.63 -10.57 -11.66
CA LYS A 52 8.70 -9.46 -10.69
C LYS A 52 7.32 -9.14 -10.12
N GLU A 53 6.28 -9.19 -10.95
CA GLU A 53 4.88 -9.10 -10.55
C GLU A 53 4.53 -10.20 -9.53
N GLU A 54 4.89 -11.45 -9.80
CA GLU A 54 4.64 -12.58 -8.89
C GLU A 54 5.35 -12.38 -7.54
N ILE A 55 6.60 -11.91 -7.55
CA ILE A 55 7.34 -11.58 -6.33
C ILE A 55 6.67 -10.43 -5.56
N LEU A 56 6.25 -9.38 -6.25
CA LEU A 56 5.57 -8.23 -5.65
C LEU A 56 4.29 -8.66 -4.94
N ALA A 57 3.44 -9.42 -5.63
CA ALA A 57 2.20 -9.92 -5.07
C ALA A 57 2.44 -10.88 -3.89
N SER A 58 3.46 -11.74 -3.98
CA SER A 58 3.84 -12.63 -2.87
C SER A 58 4.25 -11.82 -1.62
N ARG A 59 4.98 -10.71 -1.81
CA ARG A 59 5.34 -9.80 -0.70
C ARG A 59 4.13 -9.11 -0.10
N PHE A 60 3.22 -8.61 -0.91
CA PHE A 60 1.99 -7.98 -0.43
C PHE A 60 1.09 -8.96 0.32
N GLN A 61 1.01 -10.21 -0.14
CA GLN A 61 0.33 -11.28 0.59
C GLN A 61 1.01 -11.56 1.94
N GLN A 62 2.35 -11.64 1.97
CA GLN A 62 3.12 -11.86 3.20
C GLN A 62 2.90 -10.73 4.23
N TRP A 63 2.76 -9.49 3.78
CA TRP A 63 2.47 -8.34 4.64
C TRP A 63 1.01 -8.21 5.05
N ASN A 64 0.13 -9.09 4.56
CA ASN A 64 -1.33 -9.02 4.78
C ASN A 64 -1.95 -7.68 4.31
N VAL A 65 -1.27 -6.99 3.38
CA VAL A 65 -1.76 -5.76 2.76
C VAL A 65 -2.56 -6.03 1.49
N LEU A 66 -2.69 -7.28 1.06
CA LEU A 66 -3.59 -7.66 -0.03
C LEU A 66 -5.01 -7.92 0.50
N GLU A 67 -6.02 -7.62 -0.30
CA GLU A 67 -7.37 -8.13 -0.04
C GLU A 67 -7.44 -9.66 -0.20
N GLU A 68 -8.31 -10.31 0.59
CA GLU A 68 -8.41 -11.77 0.69
C GLU A 68 -8.74 -12.46 -0.65
N ASN A 69 -9.39 -11.73 -1.57
CA ASN A 69 -9.86 -12.26 -2.85
C ASN A 69 -8.97 -11.90 -4.05
N VAL A 70 -7.84 -11.22 -3.81
CA VAL A 70 -6.96 -10.81 -4.90
C VAL A 70 -6.12 -12.01 -5.33
N ARG A 71 -6.52 -12.61 -6.45
CA ARG A 71 -5.75 -13.65 -7.12
C ARG A 71 -4.76 -13.00 -8.07
N VAL A 72 -3.50 -13.43 -8.02
CA VAL A 72 -2.48 -13.07 -9.01
C VAL A 72 -2.79 -13.81 -10.31
N THR A 73 -3.75 -13.29 -11.07
CA THR A 73 -4.06 -13.82 -12.40
C THR A 73 -3.35 -12.95 -13.43
N SER A 74 -2.18 -13.40 -13.89
CA SER A 74 -1.50 -12.84 -15.06
C SER A 74 -2.33 -13.14 -16.31
N PHE A 75 -3.38 -12.37 -16.57
CA PHE A 75 -4.00 -12.27 -17.89
C PHE A 75 -3.67 -10.89 -18.45
N ARG A 76 -2.68 -10.84 -19.34
CA ARG A 76 -2.37 -9.65 -20.14
C ARG A 76 -3.44 -9.47 -21.22
N THR A 77 -4.70 -9.24 -20.86
CA THR A 77 -5.80 -9.01 -21.83
C THR A 77 -5.93 -7.54 -22.24
N HIS A 78 -4.93 -6.71 -21.96
CA HIS A 78 -4.95 -5.31 -22.36
C HIS A 78 -4.75 -5.10 -23.88
N HIS A 79 -4.14 -6.06 -24.58
CA HIS A 79 -4.13 -6.04 -26.05
C HIS A 79 -5.55 -6.11 -26.62
N LEU A 80 -6.48 -6.83 -25.96
CA LEU A 80 -7.88 -6.91 -26.39
C LEU A 80 -8.64 -5.60 -26.15
N LEU A 81 -8.26 -4.82 -25.13
CA LEU A 81 -8.92 -3.55 -24.81
C LEU A 81 -8.52 -2.44 -25.80
N PHE A 82 -7.34 -2.58 -26.44
CA PHE A 82 -6.79 -1.62 -27.40
C PHE A 82 -6.78 -2.12 -28.85
N GLU A 83 -7.15 -3.38 -29.11
CA GLU A 83 -7.28 -3.94 -30.46
C GLU A 83 -8.33 -3.22 -31.32
N SER A 84 -9.30 -2.54 -30.70
CA SER A 84 -10.32 -1.76 -31.42
C SER A 84 -9.81 -0.41 -31.94
N PHE A 85 -8.57 -0.02 -31.62
CA PHE A 85 -7.96 1.25 -32.03
C PHE A 85 -6.94 1.13 -33.19
N PHE A 86 -6.67 -0.08 -33.70
CA PHE A 86 -5.77 -0.34 -34.84
C PHE A 86 -6.46 -1.19 -35.91
#